data_AF-A0A1Z5SRH9-F1
#
_entry.id   AF-A0A1Z5SRH9-F1
#
_cell.length_a   1.000
_cell.length_b   1.000
_cell.length_c   1.000
_cell.angle_alpha   90.00
_cell.angle_beta   90.00
_cell.angle_gamma   90.00
#
_symmetry.space_group_name_H-M   'P 1'
#
loop_
_entity.id
_entity.type
_entity.pdbx_description
1 polymer ?
#
loop_
_entity_poly.entity_id
_entity_poly.type
_entity_poly.pdbx_seq_one_letter_code
_entity_poly.pdbx_strand_id
1 'polypeptide(L)'
;MYVEAIKEALDLPDEPCFQAFDTAAHLGDDVLATGYILDVETNFDLGINFDNNIKQVASHYYQTNGGEYEDLGPGLMSHTAIAFRLDLLRKFIEYLRENHPSIPYIISEVGNSLNPTHTYDYQATLGSALWQVDFQLYAMSIGIARINWQQIMHSGYDMWLPIDSGDFSRRVYSNFYAMPFVADFIGDNGGQTQAAQLETGVENVIAYAAFVDDKPVRLAIVNLDIWDKGDSYRRPATKLTVRLPEWVTKVDVDVLTSPEGAHASGDSMTYAGSQWTSESEGTEVKGVRDDSYTLKPRHGKVTLNVEKSSAVLLHLN
;
A
#
# COMPACT_ATOMS: atom_id res chain seq x y z
N MET A 1 -13.05 -14.49 33.37
CA MET A 1 -12.31 -13.85 32.27
C MET A 1 -11.72 -14.95 31.40
N TYR A 2 -12.12 -15.06 30.14
CA TYR A 2 -11.56 -16.08 29.24
C TYR A 2 -10.06 -15.86 29.00
N VAL A 3 -9.61 -14.59 28.97
CA VAL A 3 -8.20 -14.23 28.74
C VAL A 3 -7.27 -14.78 29.82
N GLU A 4 -7.57 -14.57 31.11
CA GLU A 4 -6.75 -15.11 32.20
C GLU A 4 -6.75 -16.64 32.23
N ALA A 5 -7.89 -17.28 31.96
CA ALA A 5 -7.94 -18.74 31.84
C ALA A 5 -7.07 -19.26 30.69
N ILE A 6 -6.99 -18.53 29.56
CA ILE A 6 -6.10 -18.86 28.44
C ILE A 6 -4.64 -18.64 28.83
N LYS A 7 -4.30 -17.52 29.49
CA LYS A 7 -2.93 -17.23 29.95
C LYS A 7 -2.43 -18.32 30.90
N GLU A 8 -3.24 -18.71 31.88
CA GLU A 8 -2.91 -19.77 32.83
C GLU A 8 -2.77 -21.13 32.14
N ALA A 9 -3.70 -21.48 31.24
CA ALA A 9 -3.68 -22.78 30.55
C ALA A 9 -2.49 -22.93 29.58
N LEU A 10 -1.97 -21.83 29.03
CA LEU A 10 -0.91 -21.83 28.03
C LEU A 10 0.44 -21.30 28.56
N ASP A 11 0.54 -20.97 29.85
CA ASP A 11 1.73 -20.36 30.47
C ASP A 11 2.23 -19.12 29.70
N LEU A 12 1.29 -18.24 29.32
CA LEU A 12 1.59 -17.02 28.56
C LEU A 12 2.23 -15.96 29.47
N PRO A 13 3.09 -15.07 28.91
CA PRO A 13 3.73 -14.03 29.68
C PRO A 13 2.70 -13.05 30.26
N ASP A 14 3.06 -12.44 31.39
CA ASP A 14 2.26 -11.39 32.02
C ASP A 14 2.55 -10.02 31.38
N GLU A 15 2.37 -9.98 30.06
CA GLU A 15 2.49 -8.78 29.23
C GLU A 15 1.41 -8.80 28.13
N PRO A 16 1.04 -7.64 27.55
CA PRO A 16 0.05 -7.60 26.49
C PRO A 16 0.46 -8.49 25.30
N CYS A 17 -0.35 -9.50 24.98
CA CYS A 17 -0.04 -10.48 23.95
C CYS A 17 -1.21 -10.83 23.01
N PHE A 18 -2.40 -10.29 23.27
CA PHE A 18 -3.59 -10.58 22.46
C PHE A 18 -3.84 -9.53 21.37
N GLN A 19 -4.38 -9.96 20.24
CA GLN A 19 -4.93 -9.10 19.20
C GLN A 19 -6.46 -9.02 19.35
N ALA A 20 -7.01 -7.81 19.24
CA ALA A 20 -8.46 -7.60 19.33
C ALA A 20 -9.12 -7.35 17.96
N PHE A 21 -10.40 -7.73 17.90
CA PHE A 21 -11.36 -7.60 16.79
C PHE A 21 -11.08 -8.46 15.58
N ASP A 22 -9.96 -8.32 14.87
CA ASP A 22 -9.54 -9.18 13.74
C ASP A 22 -10.69 -9.63 12.81
N THR A 23 -11.56 -8.67 12.46
CA THR A 23 -12.74 -8.90 11.60
C THR A 23 -12.64 -8.12 10.30
N ALA A 24 -13.33 -8.61 9.27
CA ALA A 24 -13.58 -7.88 8.02
C ALA A 24 -14.90 -7.11 8.07
N ALA A 25 -14.94 -5.92 7.45
CA ALA A 25 -16.19 -5.26 7.10
C ALA A 25 -16.75 -5.89 5.81
N HIS A 26 -18.07 -6.04 5.71
CA HIS A 26 -18.70 -6.46 4.46
C HIS A 26 -18.62 -5.33 3.42
N LEU A 27 -18.44 -5.68 2.16
CA LEU A 27 -18.29 -4.74 1.06
C LEU A 27 -19.67 -4.36 0.48
N GLY A 28 -19.82 -3.12 0.00
CA GLY A 28 -21.06 -2.62 -0.60
C GLY A 28 -21.85 -1.67 0.33
N ASP A 29 -23.17 -1.61 0.18
CA ASP A 29 -24.06 -0.73 0.95
C ASP A 29 -23.95 -0.94 2.48
N ASP A 30 -23.51 -2.14 2.88
CA ASP A 30 -23.34 -2.52 4.28
C ASP A 30 -21.98 -2.11 4.87
N VAL A 31 -21.02 -1.56 4.11
CA VAL A 31 -19.68 -1.25 4.65
C VAL A 31 -19.73 -0.22 5.79
N LEU A 32 -20.63 0.76 5.69
CA LEU A 32 -20.85 1.75 6.74
C LEU A 32 -21.57 1.16 7.95
N ALA A 33 -22.43 0.15 7.74
CA ALA A 33 -23.14 -0.53 8.82
C ALA A 33 -22.24 -1.56 9.53
N THR A 34 -21.35 -2.21 8.79
CA THR A 34 -20.56 -3.36 9.24
C THR A 34 -19.16 -2.98 9.69
N GLY A 35 -18.60 -1.88 9.17
CA GLY A 35 -17.29 -1.35 9.57
C GLY A 35 -17.21 -0.91 11.04
N TYR A 36 -18.36 -0.81 11.72
CA TYR A 36 -18.46 -0.43 13.13
C TYR A 36 -19.13 -1.50 14.01
N ILE A 37 -19.33 -2.73 13.53
CA ILE A 37 -19.96 -3.80 14.33
C ILE A 37 -19.18 -4.04 15.63
N LEU A 38 -17.85 -4.02 15.54
CA LEU A 38 -16.94 -4.09 16.68
C LEU A 38 -16.25 -2.74 16.87
N ASP A 39 -17.03 -1.72 17.21
CA ASP A 39 -16.52 -0.37 17.49
C ASP A 39 -15.46 -0.38 18.60
N VAL A 40 -14.25 0.11 18.30
CA VAL A 40 -13.09 0.03 19.20
C VAL A 40 -13.35 0.77 20.50
N GLU A 41 -13.76 2.04 20.44
CA GLU A 41 -14.03 2.87 21.62
C GLU A 41 -15.06 2.22 22.53
N THR A 42 -16.21 1.82 21.97
CA THR A 42 -17.28 1.17 22.72
C THR A 42 -16.78 -0.09 23.45
N ASN A 43 -16.00 -0.95 22.78
CA ASN A 43 -15.53 -2.18 23.39
C ASN A 43 -14.45 -1.95 24.46
N PHE A 44 -13.59 -0.93 24.29
CA PHE A 44 -12.62 -0.52 25.30
C PHE A 44 -13.31 0.08 26.53
N ASP A 45 -14.32 0.91 26.35
CA ASP A 45 -15.12 1.48 27.44
C ASP A 45 -15.92 0.42 28.20
N LEU A 46 -16.33 -0.66 27.52
CA LEU A 46 -16.95 -1.84 28.14
C LEU A 46 -15.94 -2.74 28.87
N GLY A 47 -14.64 -2.43 28.83
CA GLY A 47 -13.61 -3.09 29.61
C GLY A 47 -12.93 -4.28 28.94
N ILE A 48 -12.94 -4.38 27.60
CA ILE A 48 -12.22 -5.47 26.89
C ILE A 48 -10.72 -5.51 27.22
N ASN A 49 -10.14 -4.36 27.61
CA ASN A 49 -8.73 -4.25 27.99
C ASN A 49 -8.53 -3.93 29.50
N PHE A 50 -9.48 -4.26 30.38
CA PHE A 50 -9.39 -3.92 31.80
C PHE A 50 -8.08 -4.39 32.46
N ASP A 51 -7.62 -5.60 32.11
CA ASP A 51 -6.39 -6.19 32.64
C ASP A 51 -5.13 -5.91 31.78
N ASN A 52 -5.21 -4.98 30.82
CA ASN A 52 -4.10 -4.59 29.94
C ASN A 52 -3.47 -5.76 29.15
N ASN A 53 -4.32 -6.64 28.61
CA ASN A 53 -3.89 -7.84 27.89
C ASN A 53 -3.78 -7.63 26.35
N ILE A 54 -4.33 -6.54 25.82
CA ILE A 54 -4.36 -6.26 24.37
C ILE A 54 -3.06 -5.60 23.92
N LYS A 55 -2.37 -6.26 22.98
CA LYS A 55 -1.14 -5.78 22.35
C LYS A 55 -1.40 -4.89 21.15
N GLN A 56 -2.43 -5.19 20.36
CA GLN A 56 -2.76 -4.49 19.13
C GLN A 56 -4.23 -4.67 18.78
N VAL A 57 -4.77 -3.71 18.04
CA VAL A 57 -6.10 -3.79 17.42
C VAL A 57 -5.93 -4.04 15.93
N ALA A 58 -6.73 -4.94 15.36
CA ALA A 58 -6.61 -5.33 13.96
C ALA A 58 -7.96 -5.38 13.24
N SER A 59 -7.90 -5.23 11.92
CA SER A 59 -9.00 -5.52 10.99
C SER A 59 -8.48 -6.16 9.71
N HIS A 60 -9.39 -6.76 8.96
CA HIS A 60 -9.13 -7.22 7.60
C HIS A 60 -9.61 -6.15 6.60
N TYR A 61 -8.95 -6.06 5.45
CA TYR A 61 -9.28 -5.09 4.41
C TYR A 61 -9.27 -5.71 3.02
N TYR A 62 -10.35 -5.48 2.27
CA TYR A 62 -10.40 -5.69 0.83
C TYR A 62 -11.04 -4.48 0.14
N GLN A 63 -10.43 -4.01 -0.94
CA GLN A 63 -10.89 -2.79 -1.63
C GLN A 63 -12.26 -3.03 -2.28
N THR A 64 -12.40 -4.14 -3.02
CA THR A 64 -13.63 -4.47 -3.76
C THR A 64 -14.03 -5.94 -3.61
N ASN A 65 -15.25 -6.29 -4.05
CA ASN A 65 -15.71 -7.68 -4.07
C ASN A 65 -15.09 -8.47 -5.24
N GLY A 66 -14.41 -7.78 -6.14
CA GLY A 66 -13.96 -8.29 -7.43
C GLY A 66 -14.11 -7.22 -8.50
N GLY A 67 -13.65 -7.56 -9.70
CA GLY A 67 -13.74 -6.73 -10.89
C GLY A 67 -13.17 -7.48 -12.07
N GLU A 68 -13.51 -6.99 -13.26
CA GLU A 68 -12.94 -7.40 -14.53
C GLU A 68 -11.98 -6.31 -15.06
N TYR A 69 -11.51 -6.46 -16.30
CA TYR A 69 -10.62 -5.51 -16.96
C TYR A 69 -11.11 -4.06 -16.86
N GLU A 70 -12.38 -3.81 -17.21
CA GLU A 70 -12.95 -2.46 -17.23
C GLU A 70 -13.14 -1.85 -15.83
N ASP A 71 -13.13 -2.67 -14.78
CA ASP A 71 -13.34 -2.25 -13.40
C ASP A 71 -12.06 -1.76 -12.72
N LEU A 72 -10.89 -1.95 -13.34
CA LEU A 72 -9.59 -1.60 -12.73
C LEU A 72 -9.54 -0.14 -12.27
N GLY A 73 -10.08 0.78 -13.09
CA GLY A 73 -10.13 2.22 -12.83
C GLY A 73 -10.98 2.59 -11.62
N PRO A 74 -12.31 2.38 -11.68
CA PRO A 74 -13.20 2.71 -10.57
C PRO A 74 -12.92 1.88 -9.31
N GLY A 75 -12.39 0.66 -9.46
CA GLY A 75 -12.16 -0.26 -8.36
C GLY A 75 -10.85 -0.04 -7.61
N LEU A 76 -9.71 -0.07 -8.31
CA LEU A 76 -8.38 -0.05 -7.68
C LEU A 76 -7.62 1.24 -7.98
N MET A 77 -7.71 1.81 -9.19
CA MET A 77 -6.95 3.00 -9.58
C MET A 77 -7.72 4.31 -9.30
N SER A 78 -8.27 4.42 -8.09
CA SER A 78 -9.01 5.60 -7.63
C SER A 78 -8.63 5.94 -6.18
N HIS A 79 -7.85 7.00 -6.00
CA HIS A 79 -7.45 7.42 -4.66
C HIS A 79 -8.63 7.81 -3.78
N THR A 80 -9.66 8.45 -4.35
CA THR A 80 -10.87 8.76 -3.59
C THR A 80 -11.54 7.51 -3.03
N ALA A 81 -11.57 6.41 -3.79
CA ALA A 81 -12.13 5.14 -3.32
C ALA A 81 -11.25 4.48 -2.25
N ILE A 82 -9.92 4.57 -2.39
CA ILE A 82 -8.95 4.07 -1.41
C ILE A 82 -9.07 4.85 -0.10
N ALA A 83 -8.96 6.18 -0.17
CA ALA A 83 -9.00 7.08 0.97
C ALA A 83 -10.33 6.98 1.72
N PHE A 84 -11.47 7.01 1.02
CA PHE A 84 -12.79 6.89 1.64
C PHE A 84 -12.92 5.64 2.52
N ARG A 85 -12.37 4.51 2.07
CA ARG A 85 -12.45 3.25 2.80
C ARG A 85 -11.50 3.20 3.99
N LEU A 86 -10.29 3.71 3.84
CA LEU A 86 -9.32 3.80 4.94
C LEU A 86 -9.73 4.85 5.99
N ASP A 87 -10.44 5.91 5.59
CA ASP A 87 -10.91 6.97 6.49
C ASP A 87 -11.90 6.47 7.54
N LEU A 88 -12.63 5.38 7.27
CA LEU A 88 -13.50 4.73 8.25
C LEU A 88 -12.72 4.23 9.48
N LEU A 89 -11.41 3.99 9.34
CA LEU A 89 -10.54 3.52 10.42
C LEU A 89 -9.96 4.66 11.27
N ARG A 90 -9.99 5.91 10.78
CA ARG A 90 -9.36 7.05 11.47
C ARG A 90 -9.84 7.22 12.89
N LYS A 91 -11.15 7.13 13.12
CA LYS A 91 -11.72 7.30 14.46
C LYS A 91 -11.13 6.31 15.47
N PHE A 92 -10.84 5.08 15.03
CA PHE A 92 -10.24 4.05 15.88
C PHE A 92 -8.77 4.33 16.15
N ILE A 93 -8.04 4.76 15.12
CA ILE A 93 -6.63 5.14 15.22
C ILE A 93 -6.48 6.34 16.18
N GLU A 94 -7.34 7.35 16.04
CA GLU A 94 -7.35 8.55 16.87
C GLU A 94 -7.71 8.21 18.32
N TYR A 95 -8.75 7.41 18.56
CA TYR A 95 -9.13 6.94 19.89
C TYR A 95 -7.98 6.20 20.58
N LEU A 96 -7.34 5.24 19.90
CA LEU A 96 -6.22 4.50 20.45
C LEU A 96 -5.03 5.41 20.72
N ARG A 97 -4.70 6.33 19.81
CA ARG A 97 -3.61 7.29 20.02
C ARG A 97 -3.83 8.18 21.24
N GLU A 98 -5.07 8.60 21.49
CA GLU A 98 -5.41 9.50 22.59
C GLU A 98 -5.54 8.77 23.94
N ASN A 99 -6.12 7.57 23.96
CA ASN A 99 -6.50 6.87 25.19
C ASN A 99 -5.61 5.65 25.50
N HIS A 100 -5.02 5.04 24.47
CA HIS A 100 -4.22 3.81 24.57
C HIS A 100 -2.97 3.86 23.67
N PRO A 101 -2.06 4.86 23.82
CA PRO A 101 -1.01 5.16 22.85
C PRO A 101 0.01 4.03 22.63
N SER A 102 0.05 3.02 23.51
CA SER A 102 0.88 1.82 23.36
C SER A 102 0.25 0.72 22.51
N ILE A 103 -1.02 0.86 22.12
CA ILE A 103 -1.77 -0.14 21.35
C ILE A 103 -1.92 0.37 19.91
N PRO A 104 -1.14 -0.16 18.95
CA PRO A 104 -1.28 0.22 17.57
C PRO A 104 -2.55 -0.34 16.93
N TYR A 105 -3.05 0.37 15.93
CA TYR A 105 -4.00 -0.17 14.95
C TYR A 105 -3.22 -0.74 13.76
N ILE A 106 -3.55 -1.97 13.36
CA ILE A 106 -2.95 -2.64 12.20
C ILE A 106 -4.03 -3.14 11.26
N ILE A 107 -3.64 -3.48 10.04
CA ILE A 107 -4.46 -4.31 9.15
C ILE A 107 -3.76 -5.67 9.01
N SER A 108 -4.36 -6.70 9.61
CA SER A 108 -3.80 -8.05 9.78
C SER A 108 -4.01 -8.96 8.57
N GLU A 109 -4.93 -8.60 7.68
CA GLU A 109 -5.20 -9.32 6.44
C GLU A 109 -5.62 -8.33 5.35
N VAL A 110 -4.91 -8.32 4.22
CA VAL A 110 -5.22 -7.45 3.07
C VAL A 110 -5.16 -8.19 1.75
N GLY A 111 -6.12 -7.89 0.88
CA GLY A 111 -6.04 -8.13 -0.57
C GLY A 111 -6.75 -7.02 -1.34
N ASN A 112 -6.52 -6.91 -2.65
CA ASN A 112 -7.26 -5.91 -3.45
C ASN A 112 -8.75 -6.28 -3.58
N SER A 113 -9.09 -7.57 -3.63
CA SER A 113 -10.47 -8.02 -3.75
C SER A 113 -10.68 -9.47 -3.33
N LEU A 114 -11.87 -9.77 -2.82
CA LEU A 114 -12.26 -11.11 -2.33
C LEU A 114 -13.03 -11.94 -3.38
N ASN A 115 -12.72 -11.76 -4.67
CA ASN A 115 -13.42 -12.46 -5.74
C ASN A 115 -13.09 -13.97 -5.74
N PRO A 116 -14.07 -14.89 -5.57
CA PRO A 116 -13.83 -16.33 -5.62
C PRO A 116 -13.33 -16.85 -6.97
N THR A 117 -13.56 -16.12 -8.06
CA THR A 117 -13.14 -16.55 -9.41
C THR A 117 -11.74 -16.11 -9.79
N HIS A 118 -11.12 -15.21 -9.01
CA HIS A 118 -9.76 -14.69 -9.22
C HIS A 118 -9.47 -14.17 -10.64
N THR A 119 -9.88 -12.93 -10.93
CA THR A 119 -9.63 -12.29 -12.22
C THR A 119 -8.27 -11.61 -12.25
N TYR A 120 -7.28 -12.23 -12.90
CA TYR A 120 -5.89 -11.72 -12.96
C TYR A 120 -5.76 -10.38 -13.69
N ASP A 121 -6.59 -10.13 -14.71
CA ASP A 121 -6.62 -8.86 -15.45
C ASP A 121 -7.11 -7.68 -14.61
N TYR A 122 -7.66 -7.95 -13.43
CA TYR A 122 -8.01 -6.95 -12.42
C TYR A 122 -7.06 -7.00 -11.21
N GLN A 123 -6.76 -8.20 -10.72
CA GLN A 123 -6.09 -8.41 -9.44
C GLN A 123 -4.55 -8.42 -9.53
N ALA A 124 -3.98 -8.71 -10.69
CA ALA A 124 -2.56 -9.01 -10.89
C ALA A 124 -1.92 -8.12 -11.97
N THR A 125 -2.18 -6.81 -11.92
CA THR A 125 -1.75 -5.84 -12.93
C THR A 125 -0.84 -4.75 -12.35
N LEU A 126 -0.23 -3.92 -13.20
CA LEU A 126 0.45 -2.71 -12.73
C LEU A 126 -0.52 -1.80 -11.97
N GLY A 127 -1.78 -1.69 -12.40
CA GLY A 127 -2.81 -0.93 -11.72
C GLY A 127 -3.07 -1.41 -10.30
N SER A 128 -3.10 -2.74 -10.08
CA SER A 128 -3.22 -3.29 -8.73
C SER A 128 -1.97 -3.04 -7.89
N ALA A 129 -0.77 -3.06 -8.48
CA ALA A 129 0.46 -2.67 -7.78
C ALA A 129 0.46 -1.18 -7.39
N LEU A 130 -0.03 -0.28 -8.26
CA LEU A 130 -0.12 1.15 -7.97
C LEU A 130 -1.18 1.45 -6.91
N TRP A 131 -2.32 0.75 -6.94
CA TRP A 131 -3.29 0.75 -5.83
C TRP A 131 -2.61 0.37 -4.52
N GLN A 132 -1.81 -0.68 -4.52
CA GLN A 132 -1.11 -1.15 -3.33
C GLN A 132 -0.07 -0.15 -2.82
N VAL A 133 0.61 0.60 -3.70
CA VAL A 133 1.47 1.71 -3.29
C VAL A 133 0.64 2.79 -2.61
N ASP A 134 -0.41 3.30 -3.26
CA ASP A 134 -1.26 4.36 -2.71
C ASP A 134 -1.90 3.95 -1.38
N PHE A 135 -2.46 2.74 -1.31
CA PHE A 135 -3.05 2.15 -0.11
C PHE A 135 -2.07 2.11 1.06
N GLN A 136 -0.85 1.59 0.86
CA GLN A 136 0.13 1.48 1.96
C GLN A 136 0.60 2.85 2.43
N LEU A 137 0.87 3.78 1.50
CA LEU A 137 1.35 5.12 1.85
C LEU A 137 0.25 5.96 2.50
N TYR A 138 -1.00 5.84 2.05
CA TYR A 138 -2.14 6.47 2.70
C TYR A 138 -2.35 5.88 4.10
N ALA A 139 -2.39 4.56 4.23
CA ALA A 139 -2.55 3.87 5.51
C ALA A 139 -1.48 4.32 6.53
N MET A 140 -0.21 4.39 6.10
CA MET A 140 0.88 4.90 6.91
C MET A 140 0.64 6.37 7.32
N SER A 141 0.18 7.22 6.40
CA SER A 141 -0.08 8.64 6.67
C SER A 141 -1.21 8.91 7.67
N ILE A 142 -2.14 7.95 7.82
CA ILE A 142 -3.25 8.06 8.77
C ILE A 142 -2.97 7.34 10.10
N GLY A 143 -1.81 6.70 10.25
CA GLY A 143 -1.36 6.08 11.50
C GLY A 143 -1.58 4.58 11.62
N ILE A 144 -1.84 3.86 10.52
CA ILE A 144 -1.82 2.39 10.54
C ILE A 144 -0.37 1.93 10.69
N ALA A 145 -0.11 1.13 11.73
CA ALA A 145 1.26 0.78 12.13
C ALA A 145 1.84 -0.40 11.36
N ARG A 146 0.99 -1.30 10.84
CA ARG A 146 1.42 -2.49 10.09
C ARG A 146 0.32 -2.97 9.15
N ILE A 147 0.74 -3.50 8.01
CA ILE A 147 -0.10 -4.20 7.05
C ILE A 147 0.46 -5.61 6.85
N ASN A 148 -0.42 -6.60 6.84
CA ASN A 148 -0.09 -7.99 6.56
C ASN A 148 -0.84 -8.43 5.29
N TRP A 149 -0.08 -8.69 4.22
CA TRP A 149 -0.63 -9.11 2.93
C TRP A 149 -1.04 -10.57 2.97
N GLN A 150 -2.29 -10.85 2.64
CA GLN A 150 -2.79 -12.21 2.55
C GLN A 150 -2.17 -12.90 1.34
N GLN A 151 -1.77 -14.17 1.50
CA GLN A 151 -1.26 -15.01 0.41
C GLN A 151 -2.07 -16.29 0.36
N ILE A 152 -2.88 -16.46 -0.68
CA ILE A 152 -3.76 -17.62 -0.85
C ILE A 152 -3.59 -18.17 -2.26
N MET A 153 -3.34 -19.47 -2.37
CA MET A 153 -3.16 -20.16 -3.64
C MET A 153 -4.17 -19.69 -4.71
N HIS A 154 -3.63 -19.22 -5.84
CA HIS A 154 -4.37 -18.75 -7.03
C HIS A 154 -5.08 -17.40 -6.92
N SER A 155 -4.90 -16.66 -5.82
CA SER A 155 -5.39 -15.29 -5.74
C SER A 155 -4.54 -14.37 -6.60
N GLY A 156 -5.19 -13.58 -7.47
CA GLY A 156 -4.45 -12.62 -8.31
C GLY A 156 -3.80 -11.48 -7.52
N TYR A 157 -4.25 -11.23 -6.28
CA TYR A 157 -3.64 -10.24 -5.38
C TYR A 157 -2.40 -10.76 -4.63
N ASP A 158 -2.02 -12.02 -4.82
CA ASP A 158 -0.81 -12.57 -4.21
C ASP A 158 0.44 -11.80 -4.68
N MET A 159 1.53 -11.95 -3.93
CA MET A 159 2.84 -11.40 -4.31
C MET A 159 3.58 -12.38 -5.22
N TRP A 160 3.42 -13.69 -4.99
CA TRP A 160 4.01 -14.74 -5.84
C TRP A 160 3.23 -16.04 -5.73
N LEU A 161 3.34 -16.87 -6.75
CA LEU A 161 3.01 -18.29 -6.71
C LEU A 161 4.32 -19.09 -6.61
N PRO A 162 4.61 -19.77 -5.48
CA PRO A 162 5.95 -20.33 -5.22
C PRO A 162 6.24 -21.61 -6.01
N ILE A 163 5.21 -22.36 -6.38
CA ILE A 163 5.32 -23.62 -7.13
C ILE A 163 4.26 -23.66 -8.23
N ASP A 164 4.52 -24.44 -9.28
CA ASP A 164 3.49 -24.74 -10.27
C ASP A 164 2.28 -25.38 -9.56
N SER A 165 1.09 -24.88 -9.84
CA SER A 165 -0.15 -25.37 -9.24
C SER A 165 -1.28 -25.27 -10.25
N GLY A 166 -1.99 -26.38 -10.48
CA GLY A 166 -3.01 -26.47 -11.53
C GLY A 166 -2.46 -26.04 -12.88
N ASP A 167 -3.14 -25.10 -13.53
CA ASP A 167 -2.75 -24.55 -14.84
C ASP A 167 -1.82 -23.31 -14.73
N PHE A 168 -1.38 -22.97 -13.52
CA PHE A 168 -0.53 -21.80 -13.28
C PHE A 168 0.90 -22.23 -12.95
N SER A 169 1.85 -21.79 -13.77
CA SER A 169 3.28 -21.87 -13.43
C SER A 169 3.65 -20.89 -12.31
N ARG A 170 4.62 -21.28 -11.49
CA ARG A 170 5.26 -20.43 -10.47
C ARG A 170 5.65 -19.09 -11.08
N ARG A 171 5.41 -17.99 -10.36
CA ARG A 171 5.62 -16.63 -10.87
C ARG A 171 5.68 -15.61 -9.75
N VAL A 172 6.29 -14.47 -10.05
CA VAL A 172 6.14 -13.25 -9.25
C VAL A 172 4.97 -12.46 -9.85
N TYR A 173 4.03 -12.03 -9.01
CA TYR A 173 2.89 -11.25 -9.44
C TYR A 173 3.21 -9.75 -9.44
N SER A 174 2.42 -9.00 -10.20
CA SER A 174 2.55 -7.54 -10.35
C SER A 174 2.54 -6.82 -9.00
N ASN A 175 1.74 -7.28 -8.04
CA ASN A 175 1.63 -6.70 -6.70
C ASN A 175 2.95 -6.70 -5.92
N PHE A 176 3.85 -7.65 -6.20
CA PHE A 176 5.17 -7.69 -5.56
C PHE A 176 5.96 -6.40 -5.81
N TYR A 177 5.81 -5.75 -6.97
CA TYR A 177 6.57 -4.54 -7.32
C TYR A 177 6.21 -3.33 -6.46
N ALA A 178 5.07 -3.35 -5.77
CA ALA A 178 4.75 -2.33 -4.78
C ALA A 178 5.58 -2.48 -3.49
N MET A 179 6.03 -3.70 -3.17
CA MET A 179 6.79 -3.99 -1.95
C MET A 179 8.17 -3.32 -1.92
N PRO A 180 9.06 -3.45 -2.93
CA PRO A 180 10.34 -2.75 -2.92
C PRO A 180 10.14 -1.22 -3.00
N PHE A 181 9.15 -0.73 -3.75
CA PHE A 181 8.84 0.70 -3.79
C PHE A 181 8.51 1.26 -2.40
N VAL A 182 7.59 0.60 -1.68
CA VAL A 182 7.19 1.05 -0.34
C VAL A 182 8.31 0.81 0.68
N ALA A 183 9.08 -0.27 0.54
CA ALA A 183 10.25 -0.52 1.36
C ALA A 183 11.30 0.60 1.20
N ASP A 184 11.57 1.09 -0.01
CA ASP A 184 12.49 2.20 -0.24
C ASP A 184 11.91 3.54 0.23
N PHE A 185 10.59 3.73 0.15
CA PHE A 185 9.92 4.88 0.74
C PHE A 185 10.05 4.92 2.27
N ILE A 186 9.92 3.77 2.95
CA ILE A 186 10.13 3.65 4.41
C ILE A 186 11.62 3.73 4.73
N GLY A 187 12.45 2.97 4.03
CA GLY A 187 13.90 2.84 4.16
C GLY A 187 14.39 2.30 5.50
N ASP A 188 15.71 2.18 5.59
CA ASP A 188 16.39 1.59 6.74
C ASP A 188 16.72 2.64 7.82
N ASN A 189 15.73 2.94 8.66
CA ASN A 189 15.85 3.89 9.78
C ASN A 189 15.22 3.35 11.08
N GLY A 190 15.15 2.03 11.22
CA GLY A 190 14.62 1.39 12.44
C GLY A 190 13.15 1.72 12.74
N GLY A 191 12.35 2.06 11.73
CA GLY A 191 10.91 2.36 11.89
C GLY A 191 10.60 3.79 12.30
N GLN A 192 11.53 4.73 12.12
CA GLN A 192 11.34 6.15 12.47
C GLN A 192 10.64 6.97 11.39
N THR A 193 10.42 6.40 10.21
CA THR A 193 9.79 7.14 9.12
C THR A 193 8.34 7.47 9.43
N GLN A 194 8.01 8.74 9.26
CA GLN A 194 6.63 9.23 9.26
C GLN A 194 6.22 9.59 7.84
N ALA A 195 4.96 9.38 7.49
CA ALA A 195 4.42 9.73 6.18
C ALA A 195 3.39 10.85 6.30
N ALA A 196 3.39 11.77 5.35
CA ALA A 196 2.30 12.72 5.18
C ALA A 196 1.89 12.76 3.70
N GLN A 197 0.58 12.69 3.45
CA GLN A 197 0.04 12.96 2.12
C GLN A 197 0.21 14.46 1.79
N LEU A 198 0.52 14.74 0.53
CA LEU A 198 0.63 16.09 -0.02
C LEU A 198 -0.37 16.29 -1.16
N GLU A 199 -0.97 17.47 -1.18
CA GLU A 199 -1.85 17.90 -2.26
C GLU A 199 -1.04 18.22 -3.52
N THR A 200 -1.40 17.58 -4.64
CA THR A 200 -0.81 17.88 -5.96
C THR A 200 -1.65 18.89 -6.75
N GLY A 201 -2.93 19.04 -6.38
CA GLY A 201 -3.93 19.82 -7.14
C GLY A 201 -4.39 19.14 -8.43
N VAL A 202 -4.03 17.88 -8.65
CA VAL A 202 -4.46 17.07 -9.80
C VAL A 202 -5.18 15.83 -9.27
N GLU A 203 -6.42 15.64 -9.70
CA GLU A 203 -7.20 14.46 -9.34
C GLU A 203 -6.44 13.18 -9.73
N ASN A 204 -6.44 12.18 -8.84
CA ASN A 204 -5.83 10.87 -9.06
C ASN A 204 -4.30 10.88 -9.31
N VAL A 205 -3.62 12.00 -9.05
CA VAL A 205 -2.17 12.07 -8.87
C VAL A 205 -1.84 12.46 -7.44
N ILE A 206 -1.28 11.53 -6.67
CA ILE A 206 -1.17 11.64 -5.21
C ILE A 206 0.31 11.71 -4.86
N ALA A 207 0.66 12.52 -3.86
CA ALA A 207 2.02 12.60 -3.38
C ALA A 207 2.10 12.29 -1.88
N TYR A 208 3.21 11.69 -1.45
CA TYR A 208 3.49 11.36 -0.05
C TYR A 208 4.93 11.74 0.28
N ALA A 209 5.14 12.50 1.34
CA ALA A 209 6.47 12.78 1.86
C ALA A 209 6.82 11.84 3.01
N ALA A 210 8.02 11.26 2.96
CA ALA A 210 8.62 10.52 4.06
C ALA A 210 9.51 11.45 4.90
N PHE A 211 9.29 11.49 6.20
CA PHE A 211 10.05 12.27 7.15
C PHE A 211 10.85 11.37 8.09
N VAL A 212 12.11 11.71 8.32
CA VAL A 212 12.98 11.12 9.35
C VAL A 212 13.57 12.27 10.15
N ASP A 213 13.44 12.25 11.48
CA ASP A 213 13.83 13.35 12.37
C ASP A 213 13.30 14.73 11.90
N ASP A 214 12.01 14.79 11.58
CA ASP A 214 11.30 15.97 11.06
C ASP A 214 11.85 16.53 9.73
N LYS A 215 12.72 15.79 9.04
CA LYS A 215 13.27 16.17 7.73
C LYS A 215 12.65 15.34 6.62
N PRO A 216 12.11 15.96 5.55
CA PRO A 216 11.63 15.22 4.40
C PRO A 216 12.83 14.60 3.67
N VAL A 217 12.89 13.28 3.59
CA VAL A 217 14.02 12.57 2.95
C VAL A 217 13.64 11.97 1.60
N ARG A 218 12.35 11.65 1.40
CA ARG A 218 11.83 11.09 0.15
C ARG A 218 10.45 11.65 -0.17
N LEU A 219 10.08 11.59 -1.45
CA LEU A 219 8.75 11.91 -1.96
C LEU A 219 8.30 10.82 -2.92
N ALA A 220 7.20 10.14 -2.63
CA ALA A 220 6.52 9.27 -3.59
C ALA A 220 5.45 10.07 -4.31
N ILE A 221 5.27 9.83 -5.61
CA ILE A 221 4.16 10.36 -6.39
C ILE A 221 3.56 9.23 -7.23
N VAL A 222 2.27 8.98 -7.09
CA VAL A 222 1.53 7.92 -7.77
C VAL A 222 0.55 8.56 -8.74
N ASN A 223 0.56 8.13 -10.00
CA ASN A 223 -0.43 8.54 -10.99
C ASN A 223 -1.33 7.35 -11.32
N LEU A 224 -2.53 7.38 -10.73
CA LEU A 224 -3.55 6.34 -10.84
C LEU A 224 -4.44 6.53 -12.07
N ASP A 225 -4.20 7.53 -12.92
CA ASP A 225 -4.91 7.58 -14.19
C ASP A 225 -4.53 6.40 -15.08
N ILE A 226 -5.54 5.76 -15.68
CA ILE A 226 -5.35 4.66 -16.61
C ILE A 226 -4.75 5.16 -17.93
N TRP A 227 -3.77 4.43 -18.40
CA TRP A 227 -3.37 4.35 -19.79
C TRP A 227 -2.88 2.94 -20.08
N ASP A 228 -3.27 2.39 -21.24
CA ASP A 228 -2.76 1.13 -21.75
C ASP A 228 -2.17 1.27 -23.15
N LYS A 229 -1.22 0.40 -23.45
CA LYS A 229 -0.68 0.29 -24.79
C LYS A 229 -1.76 -0.25 -25.72
N GLY A 230 -2.12 0.56 -26.72
CA GLY A 230 -3.26 0.29 -27.60
C GLY A 230 -4.28 1.42 -27.56
N ASP A 231 -4.24 2.26 -26.53
CA ASP A 231 -4.97 3.52 -26.50
C ASP A 231 -4.64 4.37 -27.74
N SER A 232 -5.64 5.14 -28.21
CA SER A 232 -5.55 5.96 -29.43
C SER A 232 -4.57 7.14 -29.34
N TYR A 233 -3.94 7.34 -28.18
CA TYR A 233 -3.04 8.43 -27.88
C TYR A 233 -1.80 7.93 -27.13
N ARG A 234 -0.69 8.65 -27.30
CA ARG A 234 0.54 8.38 -26.55
C ARG A 234 0.30 8.59 -25.05
N ARG A 235 0.92 7.76 -24.22
CA ARG A 235 0.89 7.87 -22.74
C ARG A 235 1.08 9.32 -22.29
N PRO A 236 0.04 9.96 -21.72
CA PRO A 236 0.15 11.30 -21.17
C PRO A 236 0.97 11.30 -19.87
N ALA A 237 1.45 12.48 -19.50
CA ALA A 237 2.11 12.68 -18.22
C ALA A 237 1.64 13.95 -17.52
N THR A 238 1.54 13.87 -16.20
CA THR A 238 1.24 15.01 -15.34
C THR A 238 2.55 15.70 -14.97
N LYS A 239 2.69 16.96 -15.36
CA LYS A 239 3.86 17.78 -15.05
C LYS A 239 3.71 18.40 -13.67
N LEU A 240 4.61 18.05 -12.75
CA LEU A 240 4.62 18.58 -11.38
C LEU A 240 5.88 19.40 -11.13
N THR A 241 5.76 20.40 -10.24
CA THR A 241 6.91 21.19 -9.76
C THR A 241 6.96 21.08 -8.24
N VAL A 242 8.04 20.47 -7.76
CA VAL A 242 8.27 20.23 -6.34
C VAL A 242 9.21 21.30 -5.81
N ARG A 243 8.83 21.94 -4.70
CA ARG A 243 9.72 22.82 -3.93
C ARG A 243 10.51 21.96 -2.96
N LEU A 244 11.80 22.17 -2.89
CA LEU A 244 12.72 21.36 -2.12
C LEU A 244 13.36 22.19 -1.00
N PRO A 245 13.71 21.55 0.13
CA PRO A 245 14.58 22.16 1.12
C PRO A 245 15.92 22.61 0.52
N GLU A 246 16.54 23.63 1.11
CA GLU A 246 17.79 24.21 0.59
C GLU A 246 18.97 23.25 0.58
N TRP A 247 18.96 22.23 1.44
CA TRP A 247 20.02 21.22 1.53
C TRP A 247 20.02 20.22 0.38
N VAL A 248 18.92 20.12 -0.38
CA VAL A 248 18.80 19.19 -1.50
C VAL A 248 19.55 19.75 -2.71
N THR A 249 20.57 19.03 -3.14
CA THR A 249 21.45 19.36 -4.28
C THR A 249 21.26 18.41 -5.46
N LYS A 250 20.68 17.23 -5.23
CA LYS A 250 20.42 16.19 -6.23
C LYS A 250 19.14 15.44 -5.85
N VAL A 251 18.35 15.07 -6.84
CA VAL A 251 17.20 14.17 -6.65
C VAL A 251 17.37 12.98 -7.56
N ASP A 252 17.44 11.78 -6.97
CA ASP A 252 17.39 10.53 -7.73
C ASP A 252 15.93 10.07 -7.81
N VAL A 253 15.50 9.67 -9.00
CA VAL A 253 14.12 9.32 -9.31
C VAL A 253 14.06 7.88 -9.76
N ASP A 254 13.48 7.03 -8.92
CA ASP A 254 13.16 5.64 -9.26
C ASP A 254 11.73 5.57 -9.78
N VAL A 255 11.50 4.74 -10.79
CA VAL A 255 10.19 4.66 -11.47
C VAL A 255 9.64 3.24 -11.36
N LEU A 256 8.37 3.12 -10.95
CA LEU A 256 7.56 1.91 -11.08
C LEU A 256 6.64 2.05 -12.28
N THR A 257 6.85 1.24 -13.32
CA THR A 257 6.07 1.29 -14.57
C THR A 257 6.17 0.02 -15.41
N SER A 258 5.36 -0.07 -16.46
CA SER A 258 5.48 -1.01 -17.57
C SER A 258 5.23 -0.28 -18.88
N PRO A 259 5.80 -0.68 -20.03
CA PRO A 259 5.45 -0.14 -21.34
C PRO A 259 4.02 -0.52 -21.77
N GLU A 260 3.46 -1.59 -21.19
CA GLU A 260 2.14 -2.09 -21.56
C GLU A 260 1.00 -1.33 -20.87
N GLY A 261 1.26 -0.61 -19.76
CA GLY A 261 0.26 0.23 -19.09
C GLY A 261 -0.35 -0.38 -17.84
N ALA A 262 -1.52 0.13 -17.44
CA ALA A 262 -2.23 -0.26 -16.23
C ALA A 262 -2.45 -1.78 -16.13
N HIS A 263 -2.79 -2.44 -17.25
CA HIS A 263 -3.08 -3.87 -17.30
C HIS A 263 -1.86 -4.76 -17.50
N ALA A 264 -0.65 -4.20 -17.40
CA ALA A 264 0.59 -4.94 -17.50
C ALA A 264 0.71 -6.04 -16.44
N SER A 265 1.17 -7.23 -16.84
CA SER A 265 1.64 -8.25 -15.90
C SER A 265 3.08 -7.98 -15.44
N GLY A 266 3.49 -8.62 -14.34
CA GLY A 266 4.81 -8.52 -13.72
C GLY A 266 6.00 -8.75 -14.67
N ASP A 267 5.81 -9.52 -15.76
CA ASP A 267 6.87 -9.82 -16.74
C ASP A 267 7.28 -8.61 -17.60
N SER A 268 6.47 -7.54 -17.60
CA SER A 268 6.75 -6.30 -18.33
C SER A 268 7.04 -5.11 -17.40
N MET A 269 6.87 -5.30 -16.10
CA MET A 269 7.02 -4.26 -15.09
C MET A 269 8.47 -4.10 -14.66
N THR A 270 8.82 -2.88 -14.29
CA THR A 270 10.09 -2.57 -13.62
C THR A 270 9.84 -1.61 -12.47
N TYR A 271 10.65 -1.74 -11.41
CA TYR A 271 10.84 -0.71 -10.40
C TYR A 271 12.32 -0.37 -10.32
N ALA A 272 12.68 0.92 -10.44
CA ALA A 272 14.07 1.36 -10.48
C ALA A 272 14.91 0.68 -11.58
N GLY A 273 14.29 0.33 -12.70
CA GLY A 273 14.90 -0.47 -13.77
C GLY A 273 15.12 -1.95 -13.45
N SER A 274 14.72 -2.41 -12.25
CA SER A 274 14.84 -3.78 -11.79
C SER A 274 13.59 -4.62 -12.03
N GLN A 275 13.79 -5.94 -12.13
CA GLN A 275 12.74 -6.93 -12.33
C GLN A 275 12.91 -8.12 -11.38
N TRP A 276 11.79 -8.74 -11.00
CA TRP A 276 11.72 -10.00 -10.25
C TRP A 276 10.82 -10.96 -11.00
N THR A 277 11.33 -12.16 -11.30
CA THR A 277 10.61 -13.15 -12.12
C THR A 277 10.75 -14.56 -11.53
N SER A 278 10.05 -15.53 -12.11
CA SER A 278 10.22 -16.94 -11.75
C SER A 278 11.60 -17.48 -12.15
N GLU A 279 12.20 -16.97 -13.22
CA GLU A 279 13.54 -17.33 -13.68
C GLU A 279 14.62 -16.83 -12.73
N SER A 280 14.40 -15.68 -12.10
CA SER A 280 15.30 -15.17 -11.05
C SER A 280 15.04 -15.79 -9.68
N GLU A 281 14.08 -16.71 -9.57
CA GLU A 281 13.62 -17.28 -8.29
C GLU A 281 13.23 -16.19 -7.28
N GLY A 282 12.66 -15.08 -7.75
CA GLY A 282 12.28 -13.94 -6.92
C GLY A 282 13.47 -13.09 -6.44
N THR A 283 14.67 -13.26 -7.01
CA THR A 283 15.80 -12.35 -6.77
C THR A 283 15.77 -11.15 -7.71
N GLU A 284 16.32 -10.02 -7.27
CA GLU A 284 16.34 -8.79 -8.05
C GLU A 284 17.31 -8.89 -9.24
N VAL A 285 16.81 -8.65 -10.45
CA VAL A 285 17.62 -8.46 -11.66
C VAL A 285 17.64 -6.99 -12.01
N LYS A 286 18.81 -6.35 -11.85
CA LYS A 286 18.99 -4.91 -12.07
C LYS A 286 19.27 -4.56 -13.54
N GLY A 287 18.96 -3.33 -13.93
CA GLY A 287 19.34 -2.77 -15.23
C GLY A 287 18.61 -3.41 -16.41
N VAL A 288 17.42 -3.98 -16.18
CA VAL A 288 16.54 -4.50 -17.23
C VAL A 288 15.97 -3.33 -18.05
N ARG A 289 15.77 -2.17 -17.42
CA ARG A 289 15.37 -0.92 -18.09
C ARG A 289 16.10 0.29 -17.52
N ASP A 290 16.41 1.25 -18.38
CA ASP A 290 16.97 2.55 -18.01
C ASP A 290 15.83 3.59 -17.94
N ASP A 291 14.98 3.48 -16.91
CA ASP A 291 13.80 4.32 -16.68
C ASP A 291 13.94 5.27 -15.48
N SER A 292 15.00 5.13 -14.71
CA SER A 292 15.29 5.92 -13.51
C SER A 292 16.36 6.97 -13.81
N TYR A 293 16.26 8.15 -13.20
CA TYR A 293 17.04 9.30 -13.63
C TYR A 293 17.30 10.29 -12.50
N THR A 294 18.25 11.20 -12.71
CA THR A 294 18.57 12.25 -11.74
C THR A 294 18.05 13.61 -12.20
N LEU A 295 17.49 14.37 -11.27
CA LEU A 295 17.17 15.78 -11.41
C LEU A 295 18.12 16.65 -10.60
N LYS A 296 18.47 17.82 -11.13
CA LYS A 296 19.24 18.85 -10.42
C LYS A 296 18.30 19.99 -10.04
N PRO A 297 18.15 20.32 -8.74
CA PRO A 297 17.35 21.45 -8.31
C PRO A 297 17.81 22.77 -8.96
N ARG A 298 16.85 23.59 -9.37
CA ARG A 298 17.07 24.95 -9.87
C ARG A 298 16.20 25.91 -9.08
N HIS A 299 16.82 26.86 -8.39
CA HIS A 299 16.13 27.81 -7.50
C HIS A 299 15.23 27.09 -6.46
N GLY A 300 15.75 26.04 -5.82
CA GLY A 300 15.05 25.26 -4.79
C GLY A 300 13.87 24.44 -5.32
N LYS A 301 13.87 24.09 -6.62
CA LYS A 301 12.78 23.33 -7.25
C LYS A 301 13.29 22.29 -8.22
N VAL A 302 12.52 21.21 -8.37
CA VAL A 302 12.62 20.28 -9.49
C VAL A 302 11.28 20.20 -10.21
N THR A 303 11.33 19.92 -11.51
CA THR A 303 10.14 19.68 -12.33
C THR A 303 10.29 18.31 -12.96
N LEU A 304 9.23 17.51 -12.88
CA LEU A 304 9.19 16.16 -13.40
C LEU A 304 7.84 15.88 -14.07
N ASN A 305 7.82 14.86 -14.92
CA ASN A 305 6.62 14.34 -15.53
C ASN A 305 6.34 12.96 -14.91
N VAL A 306 5.14 12.77 -14.38
CA VAL A 306 4.68 11.47 -13.88
C VAL A 306 3.67 10.93 -14.87
N GLU A 307 4.07 9.90 -15.62
CA GLU A 307 3.22 9.32 -16.66
C GLU A 307 1.98 8.65 -16.07
N LYS A 308 0.89 8.60 -16.82
CA LYS A 308 -0.29 7.78 -16.44
C LYS A 308 0.13 6.33 -16.21
N SER A 309 -0.50 5.69 -15.23
CA SER A 309 -0.19 4.30 -14.84
C SER A 309 1.29 4.12 -14.47
N SER A 310 1.78 4.98 -13.58
CA SER A 310 3.13 4.87 -13.02
C SER A 310 3.22 5.49 -11.63
N ALA A 311 4.28 5.15 -10.91
CA ALA A 311 4.68 5.84 -9.70
C ALA A 311 6.16 6.20 -9.77
N VAL A 312 6.55 7.26 -9.06
CA VAL A 312 7.94 7.68 -8.91
C VAL A 312 8.29 7.85 -7.45
N LEU A 313 9.50 7.44 -7.07
CA LEU A 313 10.09 7.70 -5.76
C LEU A 313 11.28 8.64 -5.95
N LEU A 314 11.23 9.80 -5.29
CA LEU A 314 12.28 10.80 -5.30
C LEU A 314 13.08 10.67 -4.01
N HIS A 315 14.37 10.39 -4.15
CA HIS A 315 15.34 10.43 -3.06
C HIS A 315 15.98 11.81 -2.99
N LEU A 316 15.83 12.49 -1.86
CA LEU A 316 16.31 13.86 -1.68
C LEU A 316 17.74 13.82 -1.12
N ASN A 317 18.72 14.27 -1.91
CA ASN A 317 20.16 14.22 -1.60
C ASN A 317 20.82 15.60 -1.64
#